data_AF-A0A7W6ZY75-F1
#
_entry.id   AF-A0A7W6ZY75-F1
#
_cell.length_a   1.000
_cell.length_b   1.000
_cell.length_c   1.000
_cell.angle_alpha   90.00
_cell.angle_beta   90.00
_cell.angle_gamma   90.00
#
_symmetry.space_group_name_H-M   'P 1'
#
loop_
_entity.id
_entity.type
_entity.pdbx_description
1 polymer ?
#
loop_
_entity_poly.entity_id
_entity_poly.type
_entity_poly.pdbx_seq_one_letter_code
_entity_poly.pdbx_strand_id
1 'polypeptide(L)' 'MAYTQTDLDMAERHIAEGEQHISDQEMIITKLRIRHLDTEVAEEVLAAFNEMLQVHRHHRDVIAAGLEGDH' A
#
# COMPACT_ATOMS: atom_id res chain seq x y z
N MET A 1 5.74 -23.59 -0.13
CA MET A 1 4.74 -23.61 -1.21
C MET A 1 5.36 -22.88 -2.38
N ALA A 2 5.22 -23.40 -3.60
CA ALA A 2 5.64 -22.65 -4.78
C ALA A 2 4.65 -21.49 -4.97
N TYR A 3 5.17 -20.28 -5.10
CA TYR A 3 4.36 -19.13 -5.46
C TYR A 3 3.96 -19.22 -6.94
N THR A 4 2.85 -18.59 -7.31
CA THR A 4 2.36 -18.56 -8.68
C THR A 4 2.38 -17.14 -9.24
N GLN A 5 2.33 -17.01 -10.57
CA GLN A 5 2.16 -15.69 -11.22
C GLN A 5 0.87 -14.99 -10.73
N THR A 6 -0.20 -15.75 -10.45
CA THR A 6 -1.43 -15.19 -9.89
C THR A 6 -1.22 -14.58 -8.50
N ASP A 7 -0.36 -15.16 -7.67
CA ASP A 7 0.00 -14.56 -6.37
C ASP A 7 0.73 -13.23 -6.55
N LEU A 8 1.62 -13.16 -7.55
CA LEU A 8 2.34 -11.92 -7.88
C LEU A 8 1.39 -10.83 -8.38
N ASP A 9 0.49 -11.16 -9.33
CA ASP A 9 -0.49 -10.24 -9.88
C ASP A 9 -1.46 -9.71 -8.78
N MET A 10 -1.81 -10.57 -7.80
CA MET A 10 -2.61 -10.15 -6.64
C MET A 10 -1.84 -9.20 -5.73
N ALA A 11 -0.55 -9.46 -5.47
CA ALA A 11 0.28 -8.58 -4.66
C ALA A 11 0.46 -7.20 -5.32
N GLU A 12 0.68 -7.17 -6.64
CA GLU A 12 0.78 -5.93 -7.42
C GLU A 12 -0.53 -5.13 -7.40
N ARG A 13 -1.69 -5.79 -7.51
CA ARG A 13 -3.00 -5.13 -7.38
C ARG A 13 -3.18 -4.47 -6.02
N HIS A 14 -2.86 -5.16 -4.93
CA HIS A 14 -2.97 -4.58 -3.58
C HIS A 14 -2.03 -3.38 -3.37
N ILE A 15 -0.84 -3.40 -3.97
CA ILE A 15 0.07 -2.25 -3.96
C ILE A 15 -0.57 -1.05 -4.66
N ALA A 16 -1.12 -1.25 -5.86
CA ALA A 16 -1.77 -0.18 -6.62
C ALA A 16 -2.99 0.40 -5.89
N GLU A 17 -3.82 -0.46 -5.28
CA GLU A 17 -4.96 -0.04 -4.45
C GLU A 17 -4.50 0.74 -3.21
N GLY A 18 -3.43 0.30 -2.55
CA GLY A 18 -2.84 1.00 -1.41
C GLY A 18 -2.28 2.38 -1.77
N GLU A 19 -1.61 2.51 -2.92
CA GLU A 19 -1.11 3.79 -3.43
C GLU A 19 -2.24 4.79 -3.76
N GLN A 20 -3.35 4.28 -4.30
CA GLN A 20 -4.54 5.09 -4.54
C GLN A 20 -5.15 5.58 -3.22
N HIS A 21 -5.31 4.70 -2.22
CA HIS A 21 -5.83 5.09 -0.91
C HIS A 21 -4.96 6.12 -0.20
N ILE A 22 -3.63 6.00 -0.30
CA ILE A 22 -2.69 7.00 0.23
C ILE A 22 -2.93 8.37 -0.44
N SER A 23 -3.01 8.39 -1.76
CA SER A 23 -3.24 9.63 -2.52
C SER A 23 -4.58 10.30 -2.14
N ASP A 24 -5.64 9.50 -1.98
CA ASP A 24 -6.95 10.00 -1.56
C ASP A 24 -6.93 10.54 -0.12
N GLN A 25 -6.20 9.88 0.77
CA GLN A 25 -6.04 10.31 2.16
C GLN A 25 -5.23 11.61 2.28
N GLU A 26 -4.16 11.77 1.49
CA GLU A 26 -3.40 13.02 1.40
C GLU A 26 -4.27 14.19 0.92
N MET A 27 -5.18 13.92 -0.03
CA MET A 27 -6.17 14.91 -0.47
C MET A 27 -7.16 15.28 0.66
N ILE A 28 -7.58 14.32 1.48
CA ILE A 28 -8.44 14.58 2.65
C ILE A 28 -7.71 15.48 3.66
N ILE A 29 -6.46 15.13 4.02
CA ILE A 29 -5.63 15.93 4.94
C ILE A 29 -5.47 17.36 4.40
N THR A 30 -5.19 17.50 3.11
CA THR A 30 -5.06 18.82 2.46
C THR A 30 -6.35 19.63 2.61
N LYS A 31 -7.52 19.02 2.36
CA LYS A 31 -8.83 19.69 2.51
C LYS A 31 -9.11 20.12 3.96
N LEU A 32 -8.74 19.30 4.94
CA LEU A 32 -8.90 19.62 6.36
C LEU A 32 -7.99 20.79 6.77
N ARG A 33 -6.71 20.77 6.36
CA ARG A 33 -5.73 21.84 6.64
C ARG A 33 -6.18 23.19 6.08
N ILE A 34 -6.67 23.23 4.83
CA ILE A 34 -7.18 24.47 4.21
C ILE A 34 -8.37 25.05 5.00
N ARG A 35 -9.16 24.19 5.65
CA ARG A 35 -10.31 24.59 6.46
C ARG A 35 -9.95 24.87 7.93
N HIS A 36 -8.66 24.81 8.30
CA HIS A 36 -8.17 24.91 9.67
C HIS A 36 -8.86 23.90 10.63
N LEU A 37 -9.19 22.72 10.10
CA LEU A 37 -9.73 21.61 10.89
C LEU A 37 -8.61 20.71 11.37
N ASP A 38 -8.88 19.98 12.45
CA ASP A 38 -7.97 18.97 12.98
C ASP A 38 -7.67 17.87 11.94
N THR A 39 -6.41 17.46 11.87
CA THR A 39 -5.90 16.45 10.94
C THR A 39 -5.28 15.24 11.62
N GLU A 40 -5.21 15.20 12.96
CA GLU A 40 -4.50 14.14 13.71
C GLU A 40 -4.94 12.74 13.28
N VAL A 41 -6.24 12.45 13.35
CA VAL A 41 -6.80 11.15 12.95
C VAL A 41 -6.56 10.84 11.47
N ALA A 42 -6.64 11.86 10.61
CA ALA A 42 -6.43 11.65 9.18
C ALA A 42 -4.95 11.32 8.88
N GLU A 43 -4.02 11.90 9.63
CA GLU A 43 -2.59 11.62 9.54
C GLU A 43 -2.24 10.24 10.12
N GLU A 44 -2.89 9.80 11.21
CA GLU A 44 -2.75 8.44 11.74
C GLU A 44 -3.20 7.39 10.72
N VAL A 45 -4.34 7.61 10.05
CA VAL A 45 -4.84 6.72 8.99
C VAL A 45 -3.85 6.68 7.81
N LEU A 46 -3.28 7.82 7.43
CA LEU A 46 -2.25 7.87 6.38
C LEU A 46 -1.00 7.07 6.78
N ALA A 47 -0.56 7.17 8.04
CA ALA A 47 0.57 6.39 8.54
C ALA A 47 0.28 4.87 8.47
N ALA A 48 -0.92 4.45 8.89
CA ALA A 48 -1.32 3.05 8.83
C ALA A 48 -1.37 2.50 7.39
N PHE A 49 -1.87 3.27 6.42
CA PHE A 49 -1.82 2.87 5.01
C PHE A 49 -0.41 2.76 4.47
N ASN A 50 0.49 3.68 4.85
CA ASN A 50 1.90 3.59 4.46
C ASN A 50 2.58 2.34 5.02
N GLU A 51 2.35 2.01 6.29
CA GLU A 51 2.86 0.78 6.91
C GLU A 51 2.36 -0.47 6.20
N MET A 52 1.05 -0.53 5.92
CA MET A 52 0.43 -1.64 5.20
C MET A 52 0.99 -1.79 3.78
N LEU A 53 1.22 -0.68 3.07
CA LEU A 53 1.80 -0.71 1.73
C LEU A 53 3.22 -1.26 1.74
N GLN A 54 4.02 -0.98 2.78
CA GLN A 54 5.35 -1.57 2.92
C GLN A 54 5.29 -3.09 3.12
N VAL A 55 4.32 -3.58 3.89
CA VAL A 55 4.08 -5.03 4.04
C VAL A 55 3.71 -5.67 2.70
N HIS A 56 2.84 -5.03 1.90
CA HIS A 56 2.48 -5.54 0.58
C HIS A 56 3.66 -5.55 -0.39
N ARG A 57 4.49 -4.50 -0.41
CA ARG A 57 5.72 -4.45 -1.21
C ARG A 57 6.70 -5.56 -0.82
N HIS A 58 6.92 -5.76 0.48
CA HIS A 58 7.76 -6.85 0.95
C HIS A 58 7.22 -8.22 0.55
N HIS A 59 5.91 -8.44 0.66
CA HIS A 59 5.28 -9.69 0.25
C HIS A 59 5.44 -9.94 -1.27
N ARG A 60 5.26 -8.90 -2.10
CA ARG A 60 5.51 -8.95 -3.55
C ARG A 60 6.94 -9.37 -3.85
N ASP A 61 7.92 -8.79 -3.16
CA ASP A 61 9.33 -9.10 -3.36
C ASP A 61 9.66 -10.57 -3.00
N VAL A 62 9.06 -11.09 -1.93
CA VAL A 62 9.18 -12.51 -1.54
C VAL A 62 8.57 -13.44 -2.59
N ILE A 63 7.40 -13.10 -3.12
CA ILE A 63 6.73 -13.86 -4.20
C ILE A 63 7.60 -13.88 -5.45
N ALA A 64 8.08 -12.70 -5.88
CA ALA A 64 8.91 -12.56 -7.09
C ALA A 64 10.21 -13.37 -6.99
N ALA A 65 10.92 -13.29 -5.85
CA ALA A 65 12.13 -14.08 -5.63
C ALA A 65 11.84 -15.60 -5.63
N GLY A 66 10.68 -16.02 -5.13
CA GLY A 66 10.25 -17.41 -5.16
C GLY A 66 9.95 -17.93 -6.57
N LEU A 67 9.49 -17.07 -7.47
CA LEU A 67 9.26 -17.41 -8.88
C LEU A 67 10.56 -17.50 -9.69
N GLU A 68 11.52 -16.60 -9.43
CA GLU A 68 12.83 -16.60 -10.09
C GLU A 68 13.70 -17.82 -9.72
N GLY A 69 13.56 -18.32 -8.49
CA GLY A 69 14.31 -19.48 -7.99
C GLY A 69 13.80 -20.84 -8.47
N ASP A 70 12.63 -20.90 -9.14
CA ASP A 70 12.01 -22.12 -9.66
C ASP A 70 12.34 -22.36 -11.17
N HIS A 71 13.28 -21.58 -11.73
CA HIS A 71 13.76 -21.66 -13.12
C HIS A 71 15.10 -22.37 -13.30
#